data_AF-A0A0B1TV14-F1
#
_entry.id   AF-A0A0B1TV14-F1
#
_cell.length_a   1.000
_cell.length_b   1.000
_cell.length_c   1.000
_cell.angle_alpha   90.00
_cell.angle_beta   90.00
_cell.angle_gamma   90.00
#
_symmetry.space_group_name_H-M   'P 1'
#
loop_
_entity.id
_entity.type
_entity.pdbx_description
1 polymer ?
#
loop_
_entity_poly.entity_id
_entity_poly.type
_entity_poly.pdbx_seq_one_letter_code
_entity_poly.pdbx_strand_id
1 'polypeptide(L)' 'MDAMICGLEGAAAYLDDIRYFGCIINKDGRHSDPEKIEVIRQIPVLKNLEEV' A
#
# COMPACT_ATOMS: atom_id res chain seq x y z
N MET A 1 0.52 4.34 14.47
CA MET A 1 -0.89 4.52 14.10
C MET A 1 -1.32 5.97 14.37
N ASP A 2 -0.84 6.58 15.46
CA ASP A 2 -0.98 8.00 15.81
C ASP A 2 -0.73 9.03 14.71
N ALA A 3 0.33 8.88 13.91
CA ALA A 3 0.68 9.92 12.93
C ALA A 3 -0.34 10.08 11.79
N MET A 4 -1.14 9.06 11.47
CA MET A 4 -2.13 9.09 10.37
C MET A 4 -3.47 9.72 10.80
N ILE A 5 -3.71 9.87 12.11
CA ILE A 5 -4.93 10.45 12.71
C ILE A 5 -4.60 11.76 13.45
N CYS A 6 -3.34 12.20 13.42
CA CYS A 6 -2.86 13.42 14.05
C CYS A 6 -3.55 14.65 13.43
N GLY A 7 -4.60 15.14 14.09
CA GLY A 7 -5.45 16.24 13.62
C GLY A 7 -6.95 16.03 13.84
N LEU A 8 -7.37 14.82 14.24
CA LEU A 8 -8.77 14.49 14.50
C LEU A 8 -9.02 14.34 16.02
N GLU A 9 -8.74 15.41 16.76
CA GLU A 9 -9.02 15.48 18.20
C GLU A 9 -10.54 15.27 18.44
N GLY A 10 -10.88 14.14 19.07
CA GLY A 10 -12.27 13.80 19.43
C GLY A 10 -13.04 12.90 18.46
N ALA A 11 -12.44 12.35 17.40
CA ALA A 11 -13.13 11.37 16.54
C ALA A 11 -12.42 10.00 16.48
N ALA A 12 -13.19 8.94 16.74
CA ALA A 12 -12.78 7.57 16.53
C ALA A 12 -13.06 7.18 15.07
N ALA A 13 -12.02 7.09 14.25
CA ALA A 13 -12.13 6.60 12.88
C ALA A 13 -12.13 5.07 12.88
N TYR A 14 -13.32 4.47 12.80
CA TYR A 14 -13.50 3.03 12.57
C TYR A 14 -13.37 2.75 11.06
N LEU A 15 -12.15 2.81 10.54
CA LEU A 15 -11.86 2.44 9.16
C LEU A 15 -11.41 0.98 9.14
N ASP A 16 -12.19 0.12 8.48
CA ASP A 16 -11.86 -1.31 8.33
C ASP A 16 -10.53 -1.47 7.56
N ASP A 17 -10.34 -0.64 6.53
CA ASP A 17 -9.13 -0.54 5.72
C ASP A 17 -8.75 0.93 5.45
N ILE A 18 -7.49 1.30 5.70
CA ILE A 18 -6.93 2.61 5.32
C ILE A 18 -6.02 2.42 4.10
N ARG A 19 -6.38 3.04 2.97
CA ARG A 19 -5.51 3.11 1.78
C ARG A 19 -4.63 4.36 1.85
N TYR A 20 -3.32 4.17 1.99
CA TYR A 20 -2.35 5.27 2.09
C TYR A 20 -1.00 4.88 1.50
N PHE A 21 -0.43 5.75 0.64
CA PHE A 21 0.87 5.53 -0.03
C PHE A 21 0.97 4.21 -0.84
N GLY A 22 -0.15 3.74 -1.40
CA GLY A 22 -0.19 2.47 -2.16
C GLY A 22 -0.07 1.22 -1.28
N CYS A 23 -0.32 1.37 0.01
CA CYS A 23 -0.46 0.28 0.97
C CYS A 23 -1.86 0.35 1.61
N ILE A 24 -2.34 -0.81 2.05
CA ILE A 24 -3.54 -0.96 2.85
C ILE A 24 -3.09 -1.26 4.29
N ILE A 25 -3.70 -0.55 5.25
CA ILE A 25 -3.48 -0.77 6.69
C ILE A 25 -4.81 -1.21 7.28
N ASN A 26 -4.85 -2.39 7.88
CA ASN A 26 -6.02 -2.95 8.52
C ASN A 26 -5.64 -3.78 9.76
N LYS A 27 -6.59 -4.54 10.32
CA LYS A 27 -6.38 -5.38 11.51
C LYS A 27 -5.24 -6.40 11.39
N ASP A 28 -4.96 -6.86 10.17
CA ASP A 28 -3.90 -7.83 9.87
C ASP A 28 -2.53 -7.14 9.68
N GLY A 29 -2.49 -5.81 9.75
CA GLY A 29 -1.29 -4.99 9.66
C GLY A 29 -1.21 -4.22 8.35
N ARG A 30 0.03 -3.93 7.91
CA ARG A 30 0.30 -3.19 6.67
C ARG A 30 0.63 -4.15 5.54
N HIS A 31 -0.12 -4.09 4.45
CA HIS A 31 0.14 -4.84 3.22
C HIS A 31 0.15 -3.92 2.00
N SER A 32 0.84 -4.33 0.92
CA SER A 32 0.84 -3.58 -0.33
C SER A 32 -0.51 -3.72 -1.02
N ASP A 33 -0.98 -2.65 -1.65
CA ASP A 33 -2.25 -2.69 -2.36
C ASP A 33 -2.21 -3.77 -3.47
N PRO A 34 -3.19 -4.70 -3.49
CA PRO A 34 -3.18 -5.83 -4.42
C PRO A 34 -3.24 -5.38 -5.88
N GLU A 35 -3.93 -4.28 -6.19
CA GLU A 35 -3.99 -3.74 -7.55
C GLU A 35 -2.59 -3.32 -8.03
N LYS A 36 -1.79 -2.75 -7.12
CA LYS A 36 -0.39 -2.36 -7.42
C LYS A 36 0.52 -3.57 -7.60
N ILE A 37 0.29 -4.66 -6.85
CA ILE A 37 1.03 -5.92 -7.01
C ILE A 37 0.74 -6.53 -8.38
N GLU A 38 -0.52 -6.53 -8.83
CA GLU A 38 -0.91 -7.06 -10.14
C GLU A 38 -0.23 -6.33 -11.29
N VAL A 39 -0.17 -4.99 -11.23
CA VAL A 39 0.55 -4.19 -12.23
C VAL A 39 2.03 -4.58 -12.30
N ILE A 40 2.70 -4.75 -11.16
CA ILE A 40 4.13 -5.14 -11.12
C ILE A 40 4.34 -6.53 -11.71
N ARG A 41 3.42 -7.48 -11.47
CA ARG A 41 3.49 -8.83 -12.04
C ARG A 41 3.41 -8.87 -13.56
N GLN A 42 2.82 -7.84 -14.18
CA GLN A 42 2.73 -7.71 -15.63
C GLN A 42 3.95 -7.02 -16.25
N ILE A 43 4.86 -6.47 -15.44
CA ILE A 43 6.08 -5.84 -15.96
C ILE A 43 6.96 -6.91 -16.60
N PRO A 44 7.35 -6.76 -17.88
CA PRO A 44 8.24 -7.72 -18.52
C PRO A 44 9.56 -7.80 -17.78
N VAL A 45 10.12 -9.01 -17.69
CA VAL A 45 11.44 -9.22 -17.09
C VAL A 45 12.45 -8.35 -17.85
N LEU A 46 13.18 -7.53 -17.11
CA LEU A 46 14.24 -6.70 -17.67
C LEU A 46 15.29 -7.62 -18.30
N LYS A 47 15.55 -7.42 -19.59
CA LYS A 47 16.70 -8.04 -20.25
C LYS A 47 17.94 -7.27 -19.83
N ASN A 48 18.97 -8.01 -19.43
CA ASN A 48 20.27 -7.42 -19.15
C ASN A 48 20.86 -6.84 -20.45
N LEU A 49 21.62 -5.75 -20.34
CA LEU A 49 22.21 -5.06 -21.51
C LEU A 49 23.22 -5.92 -22.28
N GLU A 50 23.62 -7.06 -21.71
CA GLU A 50 24.58 -8.02 -22.27
C GLU A 50 23.93 -9.07 -23.20
N GLU A 51 22.59 -9.12 -23.29
CA GLU A 51 21.86 -10.00 -24.24
C GLU A 51 21.42 -9.25 -25.52
N VAL A 52 22.33 -8.51 -26.17
CA VAL A 52 22.12 -7.90 -27.50
C VAL A 52 22.96 -8.59 -28.57
#